data_AF-A0A0W0SSV7-F1
#
_entry.id   AF-A0A0W0SSV7-F1
#
_cell.length_a   1.000
_cell.length_b   1.000
_cell.length_c   1.000
_cell.angle_alpha   90.00
_cell.angle_beta   90.00
_cell.angle_gamma   90.00
#
_symmetry.space_group_name_H-M   'P 1'
#
loop_
_entity.id
_entity.type
_entity.pdbx_description
1 polymer ?
#
loop_
_entity_poly.entity_id
_entity_poly.type
_entity_poly.pdbx_seq_one_letter_code
_entity_poly.pdbx_strand_id
1 'polypeptide(L)'
;MLEKFEQPQEQENVIYIHKKMNEQQAKILLVACAEKAAKQQGENLPDKHKLWLLRDSSVPGLITFESIVYNKSSDQWVIQTPTRYMNSKQGWVINNKSSQSVEFAQIVERSGGKEGIDSVLIESLVIHILETKNCSFENHITPFWEEKKKVVAQDCHKEKGEDFSLPSYIANLLICPLTKEKKLETGLHKTLPLMKDPVVLKDDGRTYEREVLVAQYKELDIDLKEGVHYYSNIVLRNIISHLVSQKQSPIELDKIDEELIDSLSFEHFDNAVISPSGNSFSKREITKYINSKKIGLMEPVAADPLNPNITIGKMDLIHNENLELFVRFWPDFYKSMSPENILK
;
A
#
# COMPACT_ATOMS: atom_id res chain seq x y z
N MET A 1 0.99 32.51 26.75
CA MET A 1 2.22 31.67 26.71
C MET A 1 1.84 30.46 25.89
N LEU A 2 2.30 30.40 24.64
CA LEU A 2 1.96 29.32 23.70
C LEU A 2 2.72 28.06 24.14
N GLU A 3 1.98 27.06 24.59
CA GLU A 3 2.52 25.73 24.87
C GLU A 3 3.07 25.15 23.56
N LYS A 4 4.34 24.78 23.57
CA LYS A 4 4.96 24.04 22.48
C LYS A 4 4.24 22.71 22.40
N PHE A 5 3.56 22.47 21.28
CA PHE A 5 3.02 21.15 20.92
C PHE A 5 4.17 20.14 20.99
N GLU A 6 4.19 19.30 22.02
CA GLU A 6 5.05 18.12 22.04
C GLU A 6 4.50 17.14 21.00
N GLN A 7 5.35 16.86 20.01
CA GLN A 7 5.07 15.87 18.97
C GLN A 7 4.84 14.50 19.62
N PRO A 8 3.95 13.65 19.09
CA PRO A 8 3.85 12.26 19.54
C PRO A 8 5.24 11.62 19.43
N GLN A 9 5.72 11.06 20.55
CA GLN A 9 7.02 10.40 20.62
C GLN A 9 7.09 9.32 19.53
N GLU A 10 8.17 9.35 18.74
CA GLU A 10 8.48 8.39 17.68
C GLU A 10 8.39 6.95 18.23
N GLN A 11 7.25 6.26 18.06
CA GLN A 11 7.21 4.81 18.18
C GLN A 11 7.79 4.24 16.89
N GLU A 12 8.97 3.63 16.94
CA GLU A 12 9.49 2.82 15.84
C GLU A 12 8.75 1.47 15.86
N ASN A 13 7.90 1.16 14.87
CA ASN A 13 7.42 -0.20 14.66
C ASN A 13 8.54 -1.02 14.04
N VAL A 14 9.38 -1.58 14.92
CA VAL A 14 10.51 -2.40 14.49
C VAL A 14 10.02 -3.74 13.95
N ILE A 15 10.05 -3.87 12.63
CA ILE A 15 9.86 -5.16 11.98
C ILE A 15 11.19 -5.89 11.85
N TYR A 16 11.16 -7.12 12.34
CA TYR A 16 12.29 -8.00 12.36
C TYR A 16 12.11 -9.09 11.31
N ILE A 17 13.11 -9.23 10.46
CA ILE A 17 13.23 -10.42 9.62
C ILE A 17 14.09 -11.43 10.36
N HIS A 18 13.53 -12.62 10.57
CA HIS A 18 14.21 -13.75 11.18
C HIS A 18 15.22 -14.32 10.17
N LYS A 19 16.52 -14.11 10.42
CA LYS A 19 17.59 -14.69 9.58
C LYS A 19 17.81 -16.15 9.97
N LYS A 20 18.18 -16.97 8.98
CA LYS A 20 18.52 -18.40 9.16
C LYS A 20 17.43 -19.24 9.85
N MET A 21 16.21 -18.72 9.96
CA MET A 21 15.06 -19.45 10.47
C MET A 21 14.50 -20.34 9.35
N ASN A 22 14.35 -21.62 9.63
CA ASN A 22 13.68 -22.54 8.72
C ASN A 22 12.17 -22.64 9.01
N GLU A 23 11.45 -23.32 8.13
CA GLU A 23 9.98 -23.47 8.23
C GLU A 23 9.54 -24.14 9.54
N GLN A 24 10.28 -25.14 10.03
CA GLN A 24 9.91 -25.84 11.27
C GLN A 24 10.07 -24.93 12.49
N GLN A 25 11.15 -24.14 12.54
CA GLN A 25 11.39 -23.16 13.60
C GLN A 25 10.32 -22.06 13.60
N ALA A 26 9.93 -21.57 12.41
CA ALA A 26 8.87 -20.57 12.28
C ALA A 26 7.52 -21.10 12.78
N LYS A 27 7.15 -22.34 12.42
CA LYS A 27 5.93 -22.99 12.92
C LYS A 27 5.93 -23.14 14.44
N ILE A 28 7.03 -23.60 15.03
CA ILE A 28 7.15 -23.73 16.49
C ILE A 28 6.95 -22.37 17.17
N LEU A 29 7.58 -21.31 16.64
CA LEU A 29 7.45 -19.96 17.19
C LEU A 29 6.02 -19.42 17.06
N LEU A 30 5.38 -19.59 15.90
CA LEU A 30 3.99 -19.19 15.66
C LEU A 30 3.03 -19.85 16.65
N VAL A 31 3.16 -21.17 16.86
CA VAL A 31 2.34 -21.94 17.81
C VAL A 31 2.58 -21.46 19.24
N ALA A 32 3.84 -21.30 19.66
CA ALA A 32 4.16 -20.83 21.00
C ALA A 32 3.60 -19.41 21.28
N CYS A 33 3.65 -18.51 20.31
CA CYS A 33 3.05 -17.18 20.41
C CYS A 33 1.51 -17.23 20.43
N ALA A 34 0.88 -18.09 19.64
CA ALA A 34 -0.55 -18.30 19.64
C ALA A 34 -1.06 -18.84 20.99
N GLU A 35 -0.35 -19.81 21.59
CA GLU A 35 -0.66 -20.33 22.92
C GLU A 35 -0.54 -19.24 24.00
N LYS A 36 0.47 -18.38 23.90
CA LYS A 36 0.64 -17.24 24.80
C LYS A 36 -0.50 -16.23 24.65
N ALA A 37 -0.88 -15.90 23.42
CA ALA A 37 -1.99 -14.99 23.14
C ALA A 37 -3.31 -15.55 23.68
N ALA A 38 -3.58 -16.84 23.47
CA ALA A 38 -4.76 -17.53 24.02
C ALA A 38 -4.81 -17.48 25.56
N LYS A 39 -3.67 -17.66 26.23
CA LYS A 39 -3.59 -17.55 27.70
C LYS A 39 -3.81 -16.12 28.21
N GLN A 40 -3.37 -15.11 27.46
CA GLN A 40 -3.48 -13.70 27.86
C GLN A 40 -4.86 -13.10 27.58
N GLN A 41 -5.49 -13.49 26.47
CA GLN A 41 -6.74 -12.89 26.00
C GLN A 41 -7.96 -13.79 26.20
N GLY A 42 -7.79 -15.10 26.46
CA GLY A 42 -8.88 -16.04 26.71
C GLY A 42 -9.92 -16.09 25.57
N GLU A 43 -11.21 -16.13 25.92
CA GLU A 43 -12.34 -16.14 24.98
C GLU A 43 -12.51 -14.85 24.15
N ASN A 44 -11.74 -13.78 24.45
CA ASN A 44 -11.88 -12.48 23.79
C ASN A 44 -11.16 -12.38 22.44
N LEU A 45 -10.51 -13.44 21.97
CA LEU A 45 -9.86 -13.42 20.66
C LEU A 45 -10.92 -13.27 19.54
N PRO A 46 -10.79 -12.25 18.66
CA PRO A 46 -11.72 -12.09 17.55
C PRO A 46 -11.55 -13.24 16.55
N ASP A 47 -12.63 -13.62 15.87
CA ASP A 47 -12.54 -14.60 14.79
C ASP A 47 -11.58 -14.08 13.70
N LYS A 48 -10.76 -14.97 13.14
CA LYS A 48 -9.70 -14.66 12.18
C LYS A 48 -8.57 -13.78 12.73
N HIS A 49 -8.42 -13.66 14.05
CA HIS A 49 -7.24 -13.04 14.64
C HIS A 49 -5.96 -13.73 14.11
N LYS A 50 -4.98 -12.95 13.67
CA LYS A 50 -3.85 -13.44 12.89
C LYS A 50 -2.54 -12.93 13.46
N LEU A 51 -1.66 -13.87 13.79
CA LEU A 51 -0.26 -13.58 14.12
C LEU A 51 0.62 -13.95 12.92
N TRP A 52 1.69 -13.19 12.72
CA TRP A 52 2.53 -13.36 11.53
C TRP A 52 3.98 -12.97 11.77
N LEU A 53 4.88 -13.45 10.91
CA LEU A 53 6.31 -13.11 10.93
C LEU A 53 6.91 -13.09 9.52
N LEU A 54 8.07 -12.45 9.40
CA LEU A 54 8.89 -12.46 8.19
C LEU A 54 10.22 -13.16 8.44
N ARG A 55 10.65 -14.01 7.52
CA ARG A 55 11.97 -14.63 7.58
C ARG A 55 12.66 -14.66 6.23
N ASP A 56 13.98 -14.81 6.24
CA ASP A 56 14.71 -15.11 5.02
C ASP A 56 14.17 -16.42 4.41
N SER A 57 13.91 -16.39 3.11
CA SER A 57 13.56 -17.60 2.37
C SER A 57 14.77 -18.53 2.29
N SER A 58 14.50 -19.84 2.23
CA SER A 58 15.53 -20.83 1.87
C SER A 58 16.04 -20.64 0.43
N VAL A 59 15.27 -19.93 -0.41
CA VAL A 59 15.71 -19.46 -1.72
C VAL A 59 16.32 -18.07 -1.56
N PRO A 60 17.63 -17.89 -1.87
CA PRO A 60 18.29 -16.59 -1.75
C PRO A 60 17.54 -15.47 -2.48
N GLY A 61 17.49 -14.29 -1.87
CA GLY A 61 16.86 -13.10 -2.47
C GLY A 61 15.35 -12.99 -2.31
N LEU A 62 14.68 -13.94 -1.63
CA LEU A 62 13.25 -13.89 -1.34
C LEU A 62 12.99 -13.74 0.17
N ILE A 63 11.86 -13.12 0.53
CA ILE A 63 11.35 -13.09 1.92
C ILE A 63 10.15 -14.02 2.04
N THR A 64 10.08 -14.78 3.13
CA THR A 64 8.91 -15.63 3.43
C THR A 64 8.06 -14.98 4.51
N PHE A 65 6.78 -14.80 4.20
CA PHE A 65 5.72 -14.49 5.14
C PHE A 65 5.10 -15.79 5.66
N GLU A 66 5.04 -15.92 6.98
CA GLU A 66 4.35 -17.01 7.66
C GLU A 66 3.31 -16.45 8.62
N SER A 67 2.20 -17.17 8.81
CA SER A 67 1.13 -16.74 9.71
C SER A 67 0.36 -17.91 10.30
N ILE A 68 -0.31 -17.64 11.42
CA ILE A 68 -1.24 -18.53 12.10
C ILE A 68 -2.51 -17.75 12.42
N VAL A 69 -3.67 -18.36 12.17
CA VAL A 69 -4.98 -17.69 12.27
C VAL A 69 -5.87 -18.44 13.24
N TYR A 70 -6.49 -17.70 14.15
CA TYR A 70 -7.49 -18.24 15.06
C TYR A 70 -8.82 -18.41 14.33
N ASN A 71 -9.35 -19.64 14.35
CA ASN A 71 -10.68 -19.97 13.85
C ASN A 71 -11.60 -20.17 15.06
N LYS A 72 -12.52 -19.22 15.26
CA LYS A 72 -13.44 -19.24 16.40
C LYS A 72 -14.46 -20.36 16.32
N SER A 73 -14.83 -20.79 15.10
CA SER A 73 -15.81 -21.88 14.91
C SER A 73 -15.28 -23.24 15.36
N SER A 74 -13.97 -23.46 15.22
CA SER A 74 -13.30 -24.69 15.64
C SER A 74 -12.51 -24.54 16.94
N ASP A 75 -12.49 -23.34 17.53
CA ASP A 75 -11.64 -22.94 18.66
C ASP A 75 -10.17 -23.40 18.50
N GLN A 76 -9.63 -23.18 17.30
CA GLN A 76 -8.30 -23.69 16.95
C GLN A 76 -7.49 -22.66 16.18
N TRP A 77 -6.19 -22.66 16.44
CA TRP A 77 -5.21 -21.93 15.66
C TRP A 77 -4.74 -22.77 14.47
N VAL A 78 -4.83 -22.20 13.27
CA VAL A 78 -4.51 -22.89 12.02
C VAL A 78 -3.33 -22.20 11.33
N ILE A 79 -2.22 -22.94 11.19
CA ILE A 79 -1.02 -22.48 10.47
C ILE A 79 -1.38 -22.34 8.99
N GLN A 80 -1.06 -21.17 8.42
CA GLN A 80 -1.31 -20.87 7.02
C GLN A 80 -0.13 -21.31 6.16
N THR A 81 -0.38 -21.58 4.87
CA THR A 81 0.68 -21.88 3.91
C THR A 81 1.63 -20.68 3.77
N PRO A 82 2.95 -20.88 3.91
CA PRO A 82 3.94 -19.81 3.73
C PRO A 82 3.84 -19.15 2.35
N THR A 83 4.07 -17.84 2.29
CA THR A 83 4.11 -17.08 1.04
C THR A 83 5.49 -16.47 0.85
N ARG A 84 6.15 -16.79 -0.27
CA ARG A 84 7.45 -16.23 -0.65
C ARG A 84 7.26 -15.05 -1.58
N TYR A 85 7.80 -13.91 -1.18
CA TYR A 85 7.82 -12.67 -1.93
C TYR A 85 9.19 -12.42 -2.53
N MET A 86 9.17 -12.03 -3.80
CA MET A 86 10.33 -11.66 -4.59
C MET A 86 10.19 -10.20 -4.98
N ASN A 87 11.28 -9.45 -4.87
CA ASN A 87 11.32 -8.09 -5.37
C ASN A 87 11.52 -8.11 -6.89
N SER A 88 10.82 -7.26 -7.62
CA SER A 88 10.85 -7.22 -9.08
C SER A 88 10.66 -5.80 -9.60
N LYS A 89 10.79 -5.58 -10.91
CA LYS A 89 10.45 -4.30 -11.55
C LYS A 89 8.95 -3.95 -11.42
N GLN A 90 8.11 -4.94 -11.15
CA GLN A 90 6.66 -4.77 -10.93
C GLN A 90 6.32 -4.65 -9.43
N GLY A 91 7.32 -4.49 -8.55
CA GLY A 91 7.14 -4.51 -7.10
C GLY A 91 7.21 -5.92 -6.51
N TRP A 92 6.50 -6.15 -5.40
CA TRP A 92 6.49 -7.44 -4.71
C TRP A 92 5.62 -8.47 -5.41
N VAL A 93 6.23 -9.56 -5.87
CA VAL A 93 5.55 -10.64 -6.58
C VAL A 93 5.67 -11.94 -5.78
N ILE A 94 4.59 -12.71 -5.72
CA ILE A 94 4.60 -14.02 -5.05
C ILE A 94 5.30 -15.04 -5.95
N ASN A 95 6.32 -15.73 -5.42
CA ASN A 95 6.98 -16.84 -6.10
C ASN A 95 7.20 -18.04 -5.16
N ASN A 96 6.15 -18.86 -5.02
CA ASN A 96 6.16 -20.08 -4.23
C ASN A 96 6.67 -21.32 -5.00
N LYS A 97 7.23 -21.15 -6.21
CA LYS A 97 7.72 -22.28 -7.02
C LYS A 97 9.11 -22.74 -6.54
N SER A 98 9.47 -23.98 -6.87
CA SER A 98 10.81 -24.49 -6.55
C SER A 98 11.84 -23.67 -7.30
N SER A 99 12.95 -23.27 -6.67
CA SER A 99 13.99 -22.47 -7.33
C SER A 99 14.62 -23.16 -8.54
N GLN A 100 14.51 -24.48 -8.64
CA GLN A 100 15.00 -25.29 -9.77
C GLN A 100 13.94 -25.51 -10.86
N SER A 101 12.72 -25.02 -10.67
CA SER A 101 11.61 -25.22 -11.62
C SER A 101 11.62 -24.19 -12.74
N VAL A 102 11.14 -24.59 -13.91
CA VAL A 102 10.98 -23.71 -15.07
C VAL A 102 10.00 -22.58 -14.76
N GLU A 103 8.94 -22.86 -14.01
CA GLU A 103 7.94 -21.89 -13.60
C GLU A 103 8.53 -20.79 -12.72
N PHE A 104 9.49 -21.12 -11.84
CA PHE A 104 10.18 -20.12 -11.05
C PHE A 104 10.96 -19.15 -11.93
N ALA A 105 11.73 -19.68 -12.89
CA ALA A 105 12.52 -18.88 -13.81
C ALA A 105 11.63 -17.97 -14.69
N GLN A 106 10.49 -18.49 -15.17
CA GLN A 106 9.53 -17.70 -15.95
C GLN A 106 8.92 -16.54 -15.14
N ILE A 107 8.63 -16.73 -13.85
CA ILE A 107 8.14 -15.66 -12.98
C ILE A 107 9.23 -14.60 -12.78
N VAL A 108 10.47 -15.01 -12.53
CA VAL A 108 11.62 -14.10 -12.39
C VAL A 108 11.79 -13.26 -13.64
N GLU A 109 11.81 -13.89 -14.82
CA GLU A 109 12.00 -13.22 -16.10
C GLU A 109 10.87 -12.23 -16.41
N ARG A 110 9.60 -12.66 -16.31
CA ARG A 110 8.44 -11.84 -16.66
C ARG A 110 8.25 -10.63 -15.75
N SER A 111 8.55 -10.78 -14.46
CA SER A 111 8.41 -9.69 -13.49
C SER A 111 9.65 -8.79 -13.44
N GLY A 112 10.77 -9.20 -14.05
CA GLY A 112 12.04 -8.53 -13.92
C GLY A 112 12.59 -8.61 -12.49
N GLY A 113 12.73 -9.82 -11.97
CA GLY A 113 13.24 -10.06 -10.60
C GLY A 113 14.56 -9.33 -10.34
N LYS A 114 14.66 -8.68 -9.18
CA LYS A 114 15.85 -7.93 -8.75
C LYS A 114 16.65 -8.73 -7.73
N GLU A 115 17.98 -8.66 -7.82
CA GLU A 115 18.86 -9.29 -6.82
C GLU A 115 18.96 -8.41 -5.57
N GLY A 116 18.89 -9.05 -4.39
CA GLY A 116 19.07 -8.38 -3.11
C GLY A 116 17.81 -7.73 -2.54
N ILE A 117 17.76 -7.65 -1.22
CA ILE A 117 16.68 -7.03 -0.45
C ILE A 117 17.33 -6.08 0.57
N ASP A 118 17.08 -4.78 0.44
CA ASP A 118 17.51 -3.76 1.41
C ASP A 118 16.42 -3.48 2.46
N SER A 119 16.69 -2.58 3.42
CA SER A 119 15.75 -2.25 4.51
C SER A 119 14.49 -1.52 4.04
N VAL A 120 14.56 -0.69 3.00
CA VAL A 120 13.43 0.13 2.53
C VAL A 120 12.49 -0.70 1.66
N LEU A 121 13.03 -1.67 0.93
CA LEU A 121 12.26 -2.70 0.25
C LEU A 121 11.43 -3.52 1.26
N ILE A 122 12.01 -3.85 2.41
CA ILE A 122 11.29 -4.61 3.44
C ILE A 122 10.11 -3.81 4.00
N GLU A 123 10.23 -2.49 4.13
CA GLU A 123 9.11 -1.64 4.53
C GLU A 123 7.95 -1.68 3.52
N SER A 124 8.25 -1.59 2.21
CA SER A 124 7.20 -1.72 1.19
C SER A 124 6.59 -3.13 1.14
N LEU A 125 7.38 -4.17 1.47
CA LEU A 125 6.87 -5.53 1.59
C LEU A 125 5.88 -5.66 2.75
N VAL A 126 6.22 -5.07 3.89
CA VAL A 126 5.36 -5.08 5.07
C VAL A 126 4.03 -4.44 4.72
N ILE A 127 4.06 -3.26 4.09
CA ILE A 127 2.84 -2.56 3.66
C ILE A 127 2.03 -3.46 2.74
N HIS A 128 2.65 -4.03 1.71
CA HIS A 128 2.00 -4.98 0.80
C HIS A 128 1.37 -6.18 1.54
N ILE A 129 2.01 -6.68 2.60
CA ILE A 129 1.47 -7.78 3.41
C ILE A 129 0.28 -7.33 4.26
N LEU A 130 0.35 -6.16 4.90
CA LEU A 130 -0.75 -5.61 5.68
C LEU A 130 -1.99 -5.40 4.79
N GLU A 131 -1.78 -4.87 3.58
CA GLU A 131 -2.78 -4.67 2.54
C GLU A 131 -3.43 -5.98 2.11
N THR A 132 -2.62 -6.94 1.67
CA THR A 132 -3.11 -8.14 0.96
C THR A 132 -3.44 -9.30 1.87
N LYS A 133 -2.94 -9.32 3.11
CA LYS A 133 -3.10 -10.44 4.04
C LYS A 133 -3.98 -10.12 5.24
N ASN A 134 -4.57 -8.93 5.35
CA ASN A 134 -5.42 -8.54 6.50
C ASN A 134 -4.70 -8.79 7.84
N CYS A 135 -3.50 -8.19 7.96
CA CYS A 135 -2.62 -8.31 9.11
C CYS A 135 -2.56 -6.96 9.86
N SER A 136 -2.22 -6.98 11.15
CA SER A 136 -1.91 -5.77 11.93
C SER A 136 -0.45 -5.80 12.40
N PHE A 137 0.18 -4.64 12.51
CA PHE A 137 1.54 -4.50 13.06
C PHE A 137 1.68 -5.08 14.47
N GLU A 138 0.68 -4.86 15.33
CA GLU A 138 0.67 -5.33 16.72
C GLU A 138 0.78 -6.86 16.85
N ASN A 139 0.40 -7.57 15.79
CA ASN A 139 0.40 -9.02 15.73
C ASN A 139 1.66 -9.61 15.05
N HIS A 140 2.66 -8.77 14.75
CA HIS A 140 3.93 -9.21 14.21
C HIS A 140 4.81 -9.85 15.30
N ILE A 141 5.24 -11.09 15.08
CA ILE A 141 6.08 -11.84 16.02
C ILE A 141 7.55 -11.48 15.82
N THR A 142 8.16 -10.96 16.87
CA THR A 142 9.57 -10.60 16.91
C THR A 142 10.46 -11.81 17.28
N PRO A 143 11.71 -11.88 16.77
CA PRO A 143 12.63 -12.98 17.06
C PRO A 143 13.13 -13.00 18.49
N PHE A 144 13.14 -14.21 19.06
CA PHE A 144 13.78 -14.55 20.33
C PHE A 144 15.30 -14.78 20.23
N TRP A 145 15.92 -14.86 19.03
CA TRP A 145 17.30 -15.35 18.83
C TRP A 145 18.24 -14.33 18.14
N GLU A 146 19.55 -14.55 18.28
CA GLU A 146 20.63 -13.54 18.24
C GLU A 146 21.04 -12.98 16.85
N GLU A 147 20.67 -13.61 15.73
CA GLU A 147 20.99 -13.05 14.40
C GLU A 147 19.79 -12.33 13.76
N LYS A 148 19.82 -10.99 13.78
CA LYS A 148 18.71 -10.13 13.34
C LYS A 148 19.12 -9.28 12.13
N LYS A 149 18.25 -9.11 11.14
CA LYS A 149 18.22 -7.86 10.37
C LYS A 149 17.23 -6.95 11.10
N LYS A 150 17.74 -5.97 11.86
CA LYS A 150 16.89 -4.85 12.30
C LYS A 150 16.64 -4.03 11.03
N VAL A 151 15.40 -4.03 10.57
CA VAL A 151 14.95 -3.01 9.63
C VAL A 151 14.21 -1.99 10.47
N VAL A 152 14.78 -0.79 10.54
CA VAL A 152 14.01 0.37 10.98
C VAL A 152 13.13 0.71 9.79
N ALA A 153 11.88 0.23 9.83
CA ALA A 153 10.82 0.91 9.10
C ALA A 153 10.69 2.25 9.81
N GLN A 154 10.85 3.35 9.08
CA GLN A 154 10.49 4.62 9.68
C GLN A 154 8.98 4.58 9.80
N ASP A 155 8.43 4.79 10.99
CA ASP A 155 6.98 4.87 11.15
C ASP A 155 6.43 6.11 10.47
N CYS A 156 7.29 7.10 10.27
CA CYS A 156 6.91 8.39 9.75
C CYS A 156 7.91 8.91 8.71
N HIS A 157 7.39 9.37 7.58
CA HIS A 157 8.08 10.10 6.55
C HIS A 157 8.13 11.59 6.91
N LYS A 158 9.31 12.22 6.80
CA LYS A 158 9.50 13.67 6.91
C LYS A 158 10.01 14.20 5.59
N GLU A 159 9.25 15.09 4.95
CA GLU A 159 9.70 15.78 3.74
C GLU A 159 10.75 16.85 4.11
N LYS A 160 11.76 17.04 3.26
CA LYS A 160 12.90 17.90 3.57
C LYS A 160 12.46 19.36 3.65
N GLY A 161 12.49 19.93 4.86
CA GLY A 161 12.08 21.31 5.12
C GLY A 161 10.61 21.47 5.53
N GLU A 162 9.98 20.39 6.00
CA GLU A 162 8.60 20.38 6.46
C GLU A 162 8.48 19.87 7.90
N ASP A 163 7.63 20.53 8.70
CA ASP A 163 7.32 20.15 10.10
C ASP A 163 6.22 19.07 10.20
N PHE A 164 5.76 18.56 9.05
CA PHE A 164 4.71 17.56 8.95
C PHE A 164 5.31 16.16 8.75
N SER A 165 4.72 15.17 9.41
CA SER A 165 5.15 13.78 9.29
C SER A 165 3.97 12.87 8.98
N LEU A 166 4.09 12.10 7.90
CA LEU A 166 3.10 11.12 7.48
C LEU A 166 3.51 9.73 7.93
N PRO A 167 2.58 8.87 8.39
CA PRO A 167 2.94 7.48 8.58
C PRO A 167 3.47 6.88 7.29
N SER A 168 4.53 6.09 7.36
CA SER A 168 5.22 5.68 6.13
C SER A 168 4.38 4.79 5.23
N TYR A 169 3.37 4.09 5.77
CA TYR A 169 2.40 3.38 4.93
C TYR A 169 1.56 4.34 4.09
N ILE A 170 1.10 5.47 4.65
CA ILE A 170 0.44 6.54 3.88
C ILE A 170 1.42 7.20 2.91
N ALA A 171 2.61 7.58 3.40
CA ALA A 171 3.61 8.25 2.57
C ALA A 171 4.00 7.40 1.35
N ASN A 172 4.14 6.09 1.51
CA ASN A 172 4.49 5.17 0.42
C ASN A 172 3.41 5.09 -0.67
N LEU A 173 2.14 5.38 -0.37
CA LEU A 173 1.08 5.51 -1.38
C LEU A 173 1.18 6.81 -2.17
N LEU A 174 1.76 7.84 -1.56
CA LEU A 174 1.86 9.19 -2.10
C LEU A 174 3.23 9.50 -2.71
N ILE A 175 4.20 8.59 -2.57
CA ILE A 175 5.53 8.67 -3.19
C ILE A 175 5.51 7.94 -4.52
N CYS A 176 6.06 8.56 -5.56
CA CYS A 176 6.21 7.92 -6.87
C CYS A 176 7.11 6.68 -6.76
N PRO A 177 6.65 5.49 -7.17
CA PRO A 177 7.42 4.26 -7.06
C PRO A 177 8.73 4.32 -7.88
N LEU A 178 8.72 4.89 -9.08
CA LEU A 178 9.95 5.04 -9.89
C LEU A 178 10.98 5.97 -9.22
N THR A 179 10.53 7.08 -8.62
CA THR A 179 11.41 7.97 -7.86
C THR A 179 12.02 7.28 -6.65
N LYS A 180 11.20 6.48 -5.95
CA LYS A 180 11.65 5.66 -4.82
C LYS A 180 12.74 4.69 -5.25
N GLU A 181 12.51 3.93 -6.32
CA GLU A 181 13.49 2.98 -6.84
C GLU A 181 14.83 3.65 -7.21
N LYS A 182 14.79 4.75 -7.97
CA LYS A 182 16.01 5.49 -8.37
C LYS A 182 16.79 6.05 -7.19
N LYS A 183 16.09 6.52 -6.15
CA LYS A 183 16.72 7.00 -4.91
C LYS A 183 17.29 5.88 -4.04
N LEU A 184 16.71 4.69 -4.11
CA LEU A 184 17.26 3.49 -3.48
C LEU A 184 18.57 3.06 -4.12
N GLU A 185 18.62 3.01 -5.45
CA GLU A 185 19.84 2.66 -6.21
C GLU A 185 21.01 3.61 -5.93
N THR A 186 20.72 4.88 -5.62
CA THR A 186 21.72 5.91 -5.34
C THR A 186 22.04 6.07 -3.84
N GLY A 187 21.41 5.27 -2.96
CA GLY A 187 21.60 5.33 -1.51
C GLY A 187 21.00 6.56 -0.82
N LEU A 188 20.28 7.42 -1.54
CA LEU A 188 19.69 8.68 -1.06
C LEU A 188 18.24 8.51 -0.55
N HIS A 189 18.01 7.46 0.25
CA HIS A 189 16.68 7.05 0.73
C HIS A 189 16.08 7.94 1.83
N LYS A 190 16.87 8.82 2.44
CA LYS A 190 16.44 9.60 3.62
C LYS A 190 15.39 10.68 3.33
N THR A 191 15.12 11.02 2.07
CA THR A 191 14.08 12.00 1.68
C THR A 191 13.49 11.63 0.32
N LEU A 192 12.30 11.06 0.31
CA LEU A 192 11.51 10.75 -0.89
C LEU A 192 10.38 11.78 -1.04
N PRO A 193 10.34 12.63 -2.08
CA PRO A 193 9.28 13.62 -2.20
C PRO A 193 7.93 12.96 -2.45
N LEU A 194 6.87 13.56 -1.92
CA LEU A 194 5.50 13.24 -2.33
C LEU A 194 5.29 13.65 -3.80
N MET A 195 4.38 12.97 -4.49
CA MET A 195 4.02 13.29 -5.86
C MET A 195 3.36 14.66 -5.95
N LYS A 196 3.79 15.50 -6.88
CA LYS A 196 3.18 16.81 -7.15
C LYS A 196 2.12 16.72 -8.23
N ASP A 197 2.34 15.86 -9.21
CA ASP A 197 1.44 15.69 -10.35
C ASP A 197 1.16 14.20 -10.59
N PRO A 198 0.43 13.55 -9.66
CA PRO A 198 0.16 12.12 -9.73
C PRO A 198 -0.69 11.75 -10.95
N VAL A 199 -0.29 10.69 -11.66
CA VAL A 199 -1.02 10.09 -12.79
C VAL A 199 -1.15 8.59 -12.63
N VAL A 200 -2.30 8.01 -12.99
CA VAL A 200 -2.52 6.56 -12.99
C VAL A 200 -2.15 5.99 -14.35
N LEU A 201 -1.22 5.02 -14.39
CA LEU A 201 -0.89 4.30 -15.61
C LEU A 201 -1.95 3.24 -15.91
N LYS A 202 -2.38 3.13 -17.17
CA LYS A 202 -3.44 2.21 -17.59
C LYS A 202 -3.09 0.74 -17.47
N ASP A 203 -1.82 0.41 -17.66
CA ASP A 203 -1.38 -0.97 -17.73
C ASP A 203 -1.39 -1.67 -16.36
N ASP A 204 -1.13 -0.93 -15.28
CA ASP A 204 -1.01 -1.49 -13.93
C ASP A 204 -1.94 -0.86 -12.87
N GLY A 205 -2.58 0.27 -13.18
CA GLY A 205 -3.47 0.97 -12.24
C GLY A 205 -2.74 1.70 -11.10
N ARG A 206 -1.41 1.83 -11.18
CA ARG A 206 -0.60 2.50 -10.17
C ARG A 206 -0.41 3.97 -10.46
N THR A 207 -0.20 4.73 -9.39
CA THR A 207 0.05 6.16 -9.47
C THR A 207 1.54 6.48 -9.51
N TYR A 208 1.92 7.36 -10.42
CA TYR A 208 3.29 7.81 -10.66
C TYR A 208 3.35 9.34 -10.71
N GLU A 209 4.53 9.92 -10.47
CA GLU A 209 4.80 11.32 -10.83
C GLU A 209 4.85 11.46 -12.35
N ARG A 210 4.04 12.37 -12.92
CA ARG A 210 3.87 12.50 -14.39
C ARG A 210 5.20 12.61 -15.12
N GLU A 211 6.04 13.56 -14.71
CA GLU A 211 7.31 13.83 -15.38
C GLU A 211 8.25 12.62 -15.34
N VAL A 212 8.25 11.88 -14.23
CA VAL A 212 9.10 10.70 -14.04
C VAL A 212 8.63 9.53 -14.91
N LEU A 213 7.31 9.29 -14.96
CA LEU A 213 6.72 8.25 -15.81
C LEU A 213 7.00 8.52 -17.29
N VAL A 214 6.74 9.75 -17.75
CA VAL A 214 6.96 10.15 -19.15
C VAL A 214 8.44 10.04 -19.52
N ALA A 215 9.35 10.49 -18.65
CA ALA A 215 10.79 10.33 -18.89
C ALA A 215 11.21 8.86 -19.00
N GLN A 216 10.72 8.00 -18.11
CA GLN A 216 11.05 6.57 -18.10
C GLN A 216 10.65 5.84 -19.39
N TYR A 217 9.46 6.14 -19.94
CA TYR A 217 9.00 5.53 -21.19
C TYR A 217 9.63 6.16 -22.43
N LYS A 218 9.98 7.44 -22.36
CA LYS A 218 10.74 8.11 -23.44
C LYS A 218 12.13 7.48 -23.63
N GLU A 219 12.78 7.00 -22.57
CA GLU A 219 14.03 6.22 -22.67
C GLU A 219 13.86 4.90 -23.45
N LEU A 220 12.63 4.40 -23.56
CA LEU A 220 12.26 3.20 -24.31
C LEU A 220 11.71 3.52 -25.71
N ASP A 221 11.81 4.77 -26.17
CA ASP A 221 11.22 5.26 -27.43
C ASP A 221 9.68 5.12 -27.48
N ILE A 222 9.03 5.23 -26.31
CA ILE A 222 7.56 5.17 -26.17
C ILE A 222 7.04 6.55 -25.78
N ASP A 223 6.23 7.15 -26.65
CA ASP A 223 5.57 8.43 -26.41
C ASP A 223 4.22 8.23 -25.70
N LEU A 224 4.23 8.37 -24.38
CA LEU A 224 3.01 8.30 -23.57
C LEU A 224 2.13 9.55 -23.76
N LYS A 225 0.82 9.34 -23.75
CA LYS A 225 -0.20 10.37 -23.95
C LYS A 225 -1.26 10.30 -22.86
N GLU A 226 -1.53 11.44 -22.22
CA GLU A 226 -2.62 11.59 -21.25
C GLU A 226 -3.98 11.34 -21.91
N GLY A 227 -4.90 10.73 -21.16
CA GLY A 227 -6.22 10.34 -21.67
C GLY A 227 -6.20 9.08 -22.55
N VAL A 228 -5.01 8.57 -22.90
CA VAL A 228 -4.84 7.32 -23.66
C VAL A 228 -4.11 6.27 -22.83
N HIS A 229 -2.91 6.59 -22.36
CA HIS A 229 -2.00 5.66 -21.68
C HIS A 229 -2.00 5.84 -20.16
N TYR A 230 -2.26 7.06 -19.69
CA TYR A 230 -2.37 7.39 -18.27
C TYR A 230 -3.39 8.51 -18.06
N TYR A 231 -3.98 8.59 -16.87
CA TYR A 231 -4.95 9.63 -16.50
C TYR A 231 -4.45 10.44 -15.29
N SER A 232 -4.74 11.74 -15.27
CA SER A 232 -4.40 12.62 -14.15
C SER A 232 -5.15 12.23 -12.88
N ASN A 233 -4.47 11.98 -11.76
CA ASN A 233 -5.13 11.55 -10.53
C ASN A 233 -5.54 12.77 -9.69
N ILE A 234 -6.68 13.38 -10.03
CA ILE A 234 -7.12 14.65 -9.44
C ILE A 234 -7.30 14.52 -7.92
N VAL A 235 -7.94 13.45 -7.47
CA VAL A 235 -8.24 13.21 -6.05
C VAL A 235 -6.95 13.06 -5.24
N LEU A 236 -6.01 12.19 -5.65
CA LEU A 236 -4.72 12.09 -4.93
C LEU A 236 -3.92 13.39 -4.97
N ARG A 237 -3.97 14.15 -6.06
CA ARG A 237 -3.31 15.46 -6.13
C ARG A 237 -3.88 16.44 -5.10
N ASN A 238 -5.20 16.47 -4.94
CA ASN A 238 -5.86 17.31 -3.95
C ASN A 238 -5.48 16.87 -2.53
N ILE A 239 -5.56 15.57 -2.23
CA ILE A 239 -5.14 14.98 -0.95
C ILE A 239 -3.69 15.38 -0.60
N ILE A 240 -2.75 15.19 -1.54
CA ILE A 240 -1.34 15.55 -1.31
C ILE A 240 -1.20 17.06 -1.09
N SER A 241 -1.91 17.87 -1.85
CA SER A 241 -1.89 19.34 -1.69
C SER A 241 -2.40 19.76 -0.31
N HIS A 242 -3.48 19.14 0.19
CA HIS A 242 -3.96 19.36 1.54
C HIS A 242 -2.92 18.96 2.57
N LEU A 243 -2.33 17.77 2.46
CA LEU A 243 -1.27 17.31 3.37
C LEU A 243 -0.04 18.24 3.41
N VAL A 244 0.43 18.71 2.26
CA VAL A 244 1.63 19.59 2.17
C VAL A 244 1.33 21.03 2.62
N SER A 245 0.10 21.51 2.41
CA SER A 245 -0.32 22.87 2.80
C SER A 245 -0.45 23.07 4.32
N GLN A 246 -0.37 22.00 5.12
CA GLN A 246 -0.57 21.99 6.58
C GLN A 246 0.48 22.76 7.40
N LYS A 247 1.43 23.46 6.76
CA LYS A 247 2.39 24.36 7.43
C LYS A 247 1.77 25.57 8.14
N GLN A 248 0.45 25.82 8.07
CA GLN A 248 -0.15 27.10 8.50
C GLN A 248 -1.36 27.08 9.45
N SER A 249 -1.98 25.94 9.81
CA SER A 249 -3.16 25.93 10.70
C SER A 249 -3.46 24.52 11.24
N PRO A 250 -4.15 24.35 12.40
CA PRO A 250 -4.53 23.02 12.86
C PRO A 250 -5.55 22.41 11.90
N ILE A 251 -5.19 21.26 11.34
CA ILE A 251 -6.06 20.15 10.93
C ILE A 251 -7.21 20.54 9.98
N GLU A 252 -6.91 20.61 8.68
CA GLU A 252 -7.95 20.49 7.62
C GLU A 252 -8.15 19.02 7.23
N LEU A 253 -8.14 18.08 8.19
CA LEU A 253 -8.41 16.66 7.89
C LEU A 253 -9.82 16.48 7.30
N ASP A 254 -10.77 17.35 7.69
CA ASP A 254 -12.11 17.41 7.13
C ASP A 254 -12.09 17.61 5.60
N LYS A 255 -11.13 18.39 5.06
CA LYS A 255 -11.00 18.57 3.61
C LYS A 255 -10.49 17.31 2.92
N ILE A 256 -9.66 16.54 3.60
CA ILE A 256 -9.22 15.24 3.05
C ILE A 256 -10.41 14.28 3.09
N ASP A 257 -11.20 14.25 4.17
CA ASP A 257 -12.44 13.46 4.23
C ASP A 257 -13.39 13.82 3.07
N GLU A 258 -13.59 15.10 2.77
CA GLU A 258 -14.38 15.57 1.63
C GLU A 258 -13.89 15.00 0.29
N GLU A 259 -12.56 14.94 0.08
CA GLU A 259 -11.96 14.39 -1.14
C GLU A 259 -12.11 12.85 -1.24
N LEU A 260 -12.38 12.14 -0.14
CA LEU A 260 -12.58 10.69 -0.13
C LEU A 260 -14.03 10.27 -0.44
N ILE A 261 -14.95 11.23 -0.56
CA ILE A 261 -16.36 10.98 -0.88
C ILE A 261 -16.55 10.88 -2.39
N ASP A 262 -17.13 9.76 -2.82
CA ASP A 262 -17.53 9.58 -4.21
C ASP A 262 -18.76 10.44 -4.53
N SER A 263 -18.62 11.30 -5.54
CA SER A 263 -19.67 12.19 -6.05
C SER A 263 -20.97 11.48 -6.48
N LEU A 264 -20.94 10.18 -6.78
CA LEU A 264 -22.11 9.42 -7.21
C LEU A 264 -22.83 8.71 -6.06
N SER A 265 -22.10 8.17 -5.07
CA SER A 265 -22.69 7.48 -3.91
C SER A 265 -22.92 8.39 -2.72
N PHE A 266 -22.18 9.50 -2.61
CA PHE A 266 -22.03 10.31 -1.40
C PHE A 266 -21.50 9.51 -0.20
N GLU A 267 -20.78 8.42 -0.47
CA GLU A 267 -20.08 7.58 0.51
C GLU A 267 -18.58 7.55 0.16
N HIS A 268 -17.74 7.07 1.07
CA HIS A 268 -16.33 6.82 0.73
C HIS A 268 -16.20 5.87 -0.47
N PHE A 269 -15.15 6.07 -1.27
CA PHE A 269 -14.89 5.21 -2.42
C PHE A 269 -14.85 3.72 -2.05
N ASP A 270 -15.63 2.92 -2.79
CA ASP A 270 -15.56 1.45 -2.76
C ASP A 270 -15.06 0.94 -4.11
N ASN A 271 -13.91 0.24 -4.10
CA ASN A 271 -13.21 -0.22 -5.30
C ASN A 271 -12.97 0.94 -6.29
N ALA A 272 -12.05 1.84 -5.91
CA ALA A 272 -11.81 3.08 -6.63
C ALA A 272 -11.36 2.82 -8.07
N VAL A 273 -12.00 3.50 -9.02
CA VAL A 273 -11.61 3.55 -10.43
C VAL A 273 -11.50 4.99 -10.89
N ILE A 274 -10.65 5.23 -11.88
CA ILE A 274 -10.40 6.53 -12.47
C ILE A 274 -10.84 6.55 -13.94
N SER A 275 -11.44 7.66 -14.36
CA SER A 275 -11.86 7.89 -15.75
C SER A 275 -10.79 8.67 -16.53
N PRO A 276 -10.90 8.74 -17.88
CA PRO A 276 -9.99 9.52 -18.72
C PRO A 276 -9.94 11.01 -18.41
N SER A 277 -10.95 11.56 -17.73
CA SER A 277 -10.96 12.96 -17.28
C SER A 277 -10.14 13.18 -16.01
N GLY A 278 -9.66 12.10 -15.38
CA GLY A 278 -8.91 12.13 -14.13
C GLY A 278 -9.74 12.11 -12.86
N ASN A 279 -11.07 12.01 -12.98
CA ASN A 279 -11.98 11.90 -11.84
C ASN A 279 -12.05 10.45 -11.35
N SER A 280 -12.17 10.27 -10.05
CA SER A 280 -12.34 8.94 -9.44
C SER A 280 -13.77 8.69 -9.00
N PHE A 281 -14.18 7.42 -9.04
CA PHE A 281 -15.52 6.95 -8.70
C PHE A 281 -15.45 5.56 -8.04
N SER A 282 -16.48 5.19 -7.29
CA SER A 282 -16.68 3.80 -6.88
C SER A 282 -17.08 2.99 -8.10
N LYS A 283 -16.37 1.88 -8.38
CA LYS A 283 -16.57 1.08 -9.59
C LYS A 283 -18.02 0.70 -9.83
N ARG A 284 -18.74 0.32 -8.76
CA ARG A 284 -20.14 -0.09 -8.83
C ARG A 284 -21.04 1.03 -9.33
N GLU A 285 -20.88 2.24 -8.81
CA GLU A 285 -21.77 3.36 -9.11
C GLU A 285 -21.51 3.95 -10.50
N ILE A 286 -20.25 4.15 -10.88
CA ILE A 286 -19.94 4.62 -12.24
C ILE A 286 -20.34 3.60 -13.30
N THR A 287 -20.22 2.30 -13.00
CA THR A 287 -20.66 1.24 -13.92
C THR A 287 -22.19 1.24 -14.08
N LYS A 288 -22.95 1.42 -12.99
CA LYS A 288 -24.42 1.58 -13.06
C LYS A 288 -24.79 2.83 -13.87
N TYR A 289 -24.10 3.94 -13.64
CA TYR A 289 -24.30 5.19 -14.38
C TYR A 289 -24.09 4.98 -15.89
N ILE A 290 -22.95 4.40 -16.30
CA ILE A 290 -22.68 4.10 -17.71
C ILE A 290 -23.77 3.19 -18.29
N ASN A 291 -24.13 2.11 -17.60
CA ASN A 291 -25.17 1.18 -18.05
C ASN A 291 -26.55 1.83 -18.21
N SER A 292 -26.87 2.85 -17.41
CA SER A 292 -28.14 3.57 -17.51
C SER A 292 -28.29 4.35 -18.83
N LYS A 293 -27.17 4.58 -19.53
CA LYS A 293 -27.14 5.26 -20.84
C LYS A 293 -27.18 4.29 -22.02
N LYS A 294 -27.44 3.00 -21.79
CA LYS A 294 -27.52 2.00 -22.86
C LYS A 294 -28.65 2.33 -23.85
N ILE A 295 -28.30 2.46 -25.13
CA ILE A 295 -29.25 2.64 -26.22
C ILE A 295 -29.18 1.40 -27.12
N GLY A 296 -30.24 0.59 -27.09
CA GLY A 296 -30.35 -0.62 -27.91
C GLY A 296 -29.32 -1.70 -27.54
N LEU A 297 -28.64 -2.26 -28.55
CA LEU A 297 -27.65 -3.34 -28.41
C LEU A 297 -26.20 -2.85 -28.35
N MET A 298 -25.95 -1.54 -28.47
CA MET A 298 -24.59 -1.00 -28.41
C MET A 298 -24.01 -1.10 -27.01
N GLU A 299 -22.68 -1.21 -26.92
CA GLU A 299 -21.96 -1.05 -25.66
C GLU A 299 -22.26 0.35 -25.08
N PRO A 300 -22.63 0.44 -23.80
CA PRO A 300 -23.00 1.72 -23.21
C PRO A 300 -21.77 2.63 -23.08
N VAL A 301 -21.92 3.85 -23.59
CA VAL A 301 -21.00 4.97 -23.36
C VAL A 301 -21.80 6.11 -22.74
N ALA A 302 -21.16 6.89 -21.89
CA ALA A 302 -21.76 8.04 -21.24
C ALA A 302 -20.78 9.21 -21.23
N ALA A 303 -21.28 10.43 -21.10
CA ALA A 303 -20.42 11.56 -20.73
C ALA A 303 -19.91 11.34 -19.30
N ASP A 304 -18.66 11.71 -19.00
CA ASP A 304 -18.15 11.66 -17.64
C ASP A 304 -19.02 12.57 -16.74
N PRO A 305 -19.52 12.08 -15.58
CA PRO A 305 -20.41 12.84 -14.71
C PRO A 305 -19.82 14.19 -14.27
N LEU A 306 -18.50 14.26 -14.13
CA LEU A 306 -17.76 15.42 -13.62
C LEU A 306 -16.98 16.15 -14.73
N ASN A 307 -16.91 15.59 -15.94
CA ASN A 307 -16.40 16.29 -17.13
C ASN A 307 -17.19 15.90 -18.40
N PRO A 308 -18.34 16.54 -18.67
CA PRO A 308 -19.24 16.15 -19.75
C PRO A 308 -18.63 16.20 -21.18
N ASN A 309 -17.47 16.83 -21.35
CA ASN A 309 -16.75 16.88 -22.62
C ASN A 309 -15.99 15.58 -22.94
N ILE A 310 -15.84 14.69 -21.97
CA ILE A 310 -15.17 13.40 -22.11
C ILE A 310 -16.22 12.29 -22.13
N THR A 311 -16.12 11.39 -23.11
CA THR A 311 -16.97 10.20 -23.19
C THR A 311 -16.24 9.01 -22.57
N ILE A 312 -16.96 8.22 -21.80
CA ILE A 312 -16.44 7.08 -21.05
C ILE A 312 -17.28 5.83 -21.32
N GLY A 313 -16.61 4.71 -21.54
CA GLY A 313 -17.15 3.35 -21.46
C GLY A 313 -16.53 2.60 -20.29
N LYS A 314 -16.99 1.36 -20.04
CA LYS A 314 -16.46 0.53 -18.94
C LYS A 314 -14.97 0.20 -19.10
N MET A 315 -14.51 0.05 -20.34
CA MET A 315 -13.12 -0.28 -20.66
C MET A 315 -12.17 0.92 -20.49
N ASP A 316 -12.73 2.12 -20.33
CA ASP A 316 -11.98 3.34 -20.07
C ASP A 316 -11.78 3.57 -18.57
N LEU A 317 -12.38 2.75 -17.70
CA LEU A 317 -12.21 2.83 -16.26
C LEU A 317 -10.99 2.01 -15.84
N ILE A 318 -10.00 2.67 -15.26
CA ILE A 318 -8.80 2.03 -14.74
C ILE A 318 -8.94 1.90 -13.24
N HIS A 319 -8.47 0.80 -12.66
CA HIS A 319 -8.36 0.67 -11.22
C HIS A 319 -7.38 1.70 -10.65
N ASN A 320 -7.76 2.42 -9.59
CA ASN A 320 -6.91 3.42 -8.94
C ASN A 320 -6.36 2.83 -7.64
N GLU A 321 -5.29 2.02 -7.75
CA GLU A 321 -4.73 1.22 -6.64
C GLU A 321 -4.36 2.11 -5.45
N ASN A 322 -3.62 3.18 -5.69
CA ASN A 322 -3.16 4.08 -4.62
C ASN A 322 -4.30 4.80 -3.89
N LEU A 323 -5.36 5.21 -4.60
CA LEU A 323 -6.52 5.86 -3.95
C LEU A 323 -7.34 4.85 -3.14
N GLU A 324 -7.56 3.64 -3.66
CA GLU A 324 -8.26 2.59 -2.91
C GLU A 324 -7.53 2.27 -1.60
N LEU A 325 -6.21 2.10 -1.68
CA LEU A 325 -5.37 1.86 -0.50
C LEU A 325 -5.41 3.04 0.46
N PHE A 326 -5.36 4.28 -0.05
CA PHE A 326 -5.44 5.47 0.79
C PHE A 326 -6.76 5.53 1.56
N VAL A 327 -7.90 5.37 0.89
CA VAL A 327 -9.24 5.36 1.50
C VAL A 327 -9.33 4.27 2.57
N ARG A 328 -8.76 3.09 2.31
CA ARG A 328 -8.76 1.97 3.26
C ARG A 328 -7.97 2.26 4.53
N PHE A 329 -6.83 2.95 4.42
CA PHE A 329 -5.96 3.26 5.56
C PHE A 329 -6.29 4.57 6.25
N TRP A 330 -7.07 5.42 5.60
CA TRP A 330 -7.43 6.73 6.11
C TRP A 330 -8.09 6.70 7.50
N PRO A 331 -9.07 5.81 7.81
CA PRO A 331 -9.70 5.79 9.12
C PRO A 331 -8.73 5.50 10.28
N ASP A 332 -7.76 4.61 10.06
CA ASP A 332 -6.77 4.26 11.07
C ASP A 332 -5.77 5.40 11.26
N PHE A 333 -5.36 6.05 10.17
CA PHE A 333 -4.54 7.25 10.22
C PHE A 333 -5.25 8.41 10.93
N TYR A 334 -6.49 8.71 10.54
CA TYR A 334 -7.30 9.77 11.12
C TYR A 334 -7.47 9.59 12.63
N LYS A 335 -7.76 8.36 13.09
CA LYS A 335 -7.84 8.03 14.53
C LYS A 335 -6.50 8.22 15.26
N SER A 336 -5.39 7.85 14.62
CA SER A 336 -4.05 8.04 15.18
C SER A 336 -3.66 9.51 15.34
N MET A 337 -4.26 10.40 14.53
CA MET A 337 -4.04 11.85 14.55
C MET A 337 -5.07 12.60 15.42
N SER A 338 -6.05 11.90 16.01
CA SER A 338 -7.08 12.53 16.84
C SER A 338 -6.51 12.99 18.20
N PRO A 339 -6.88 14.20 18.69
CA PRO A 339 -6.33 14.78 19.92
C PRO A 339 -6.45 13.89 21.17
N GLU A 340 -7.43 13.00 21.22
CA GLU A 340 -7.70 12.11 22.36
C GLU A 340 -6.68 10.98 22.51
N ASN A 341 -6.00 10.59 21.42
CA ASN A 341 -4.95 9.55 21.44
C ASN A 341 -3.53 10.12 21.62
N ILE A 342 -3.37 11.44 21.56
CA ILE A 342 -2.07 12.14 21.73
C ILE A 342 -1.76 12.41 23.21
N LEU A 343 -2.75 12.22 24.11
CA LEU A 343 -2.65 12.45 25.56
C LEU A 343 -2.42 11.17 26.40
N LYS A 344 -2.16 10.03 25.76
CA LYS A 344 -1.73 8.78 26.42
C LYS A 344 -0.32 8.45 26.00
#